data_AF-A0A2P5DT41-F1
#
_entry.id   AF-A0A2P5DT41-F1
#
_cell.length_a   1.000
_cell.length_b   1.000
_cell.length_c   1.000
_cell.angle_alpha   90.00
_cell.angle_beta   90.00
_cell.angle_gamma   90.00
#
_symmetry.space_group_name_H-M   'P 1'
#
loop_
_entity.id
_entity.type
_entity.pdbx_description
1 polymer ?
#
loop_
_entity_poly.entity_id
_entity_poly.type
_entity_poly.pdbx_seq_one_letter_code
_entity_poly.pdbx_strand_id
1 'polypeptide(L)'
;MSKELDGRLYTATQVDPVFIFLPIFEEARMKKGDDLGKFRQLDEIMLIDGYPGYQDLLSIADNSMQLVCEVKEIGSSKFFRLDDSKVMGWLYHKVHQLKQTLLTLDNNYAAQDEKDTLSDAVSILGEYLKHDTWLQHLCSHLRLNLSEVTRKEAEKLVPNIAESELGSALSQEKNKSNNRSTRAGKQPKKAKVETESRNIKEMFSRASRRKN
;
A
#
# COMPACT_ATOMS: atom_id res chain seq x y z
N MET A 1 34.19 18.07 11.76
CA MET A 1 33.15 18.09 10.71
C MET A 1 32.49 16.72 10.74
N SER A 2 31.32 16.62 11.37
CA SER A 2 30.60 15.34 11.52
C SER A 2 29.95 15.00 10.18
N LYS A 3 30.34 13.88 9.57
CA LYS A 3 29.65 13.32 8.41
C LYS A 3 28.56 12.37 8.94
N GLU A 4 27.31 12.61 8.57
CA GLU A 4 26.27 11.58 8.67
C GLU A 4 26.57 10.46 7.67
N LEU A 5 26.63 9.23 8.17
CA LEU A 5 27.18 8.08 7.43
C LEU A 5 26.12 7.27 6.66
N ASP A 6 24.83 7.45 6.95
CA ASP A 6 23.77 6.53 6.49
C ASP A 6 22.83 7.11 5.44
N GLY A 7 22.85 8.43 5.21
CA GLY A 7 22.05 9.11 4.18
C GLY A 7 20.53 8.97 4.36
N ARG A 8 20.05 8.64 5.57
CA ARG A 8 18.62 8.44 5.83
C ARG A 8 17.90 9.77 6.00
N LEU A 9 16.71 9.88 5.40
CA LEU A 9 15.79 11.00 5.61
C LEU A 9 14.68 10.56 6.57
N TYR A 10 14.56 11.27 7.69
CA TYR A 10 13.48 11.08 8.64
C TYR A 10 12.43 12.17 8.45
N THR A 11 11.16 11.75 8.37
CA THR A 11 10.02 12.65 8.26
C THR A 11 9.03 12.38 9.37
N ALA A 12 8.49 13.42 9.99
CA ALA A 12 7.37 13.32 10.92
C ALA A 12 6.12 13.82 10.21
N THR A 13 5.19 12.90 9.91
CA THR A 13 3.90 13.21 9.31
C THR A 13 2.79 13.04 10.33
N GLN A 14 1.71 13.80 10.18
CA GLN A 14 0.53 13.64 11.02
C GLN A 14 -0.20 12.36 10.62
N VAL A 15 -0.67 11.62 11.62
CA VAL A 15 -1.47 10.39 11.44
C VAL A 15 -2.78 10.58 12.18
N ASP A 16 -3.90 10.18 11.57
CA ASP A 16 -5.19 10.14 12.26
C ASP A 16 -5.15 9.04 13.34
N PRO A 17 -5.34 9.37 14.64
CA PRO A 17 -5.24 8.41 15.72
C PRO A 17 -6.22 7.23 15.62
N VAL A 18 -7.33 7.36 14.89
CA VAL A 18 -8.28 6.26 14.69
C VAL A 18 -7.57 5.06 14.03
N PHE A 19 -6.64 5.27 13.10
CA PHE A 19 -5.89 4.14 12.50
C PHE A 19 -5.04 3.38 13.53
N ILE A 20 -4.54 4.07 14.55
CA ILE A 20 -3.71 3.47 15.60
C ILE A 20 -4.59 2.65 16.54
N PHE A 21 -5.77 3.16 16.91
CA PHE A 21 -6.64 2.55 17.91
C PHE A 21 -7.64 1.55 17.34
N LEU A 22 -7.99 1.65 16.06
CA LEU A 22 -8.95 0.75 15.41
C LEU A 22 -8.64 -0.74 15.66
N PRO A 23 -7.42 -1.27 15.42
CA PRO A 23 -7.13 -2.69 15.68
C PRO A 23 -7.25 -3.06 17.17
N ILE A 24 -6.92 -2.14 18.07
CA ILE A 24 -7.00 -2.36 19.53
C ILE A 24 -8.48 -2.50 19.95
N PHE A 25 -9.34 -1.61 19.45
CA PHE A 25 -10.77 -1.64 19.77
C PHE A 25 -11.51 -2.77 19.06
N GLU A 26 -11.04 -3.17 17.86
CA GLU A 26 -11.53 -4.36 17.16
C GLU A 26 -11.30 -5.61 18.01
N GLU A 27 -10.09 -5.80 18.55
CA GLU A 27 -9.79 -6.93 19.43
C GLU A 27 -10.54 -6.81 20.77
N ALA A 28 -10.55 -5.62 21.37
CA ALA A 28 -11.13 -5.39 22.68
C ALA A 28 -12.65 -5.58 22.73
N ARG A 29 -13.36 -5.43 21.60
CA ARG A 29 -14.82 -5.68 21.56
C ARG A 29 -15.16 -7.16 21.69
N MET A 30 -14.20 -8.08 21.57
CA MET A 30 -14.39 -9.53 21.76
C MET A 30 -15.57 -10.11 20.94
N LYS A 31 -15.76 -9.61 19.71
CA LYS A 31 -16.82 -10.04 18.80
C LYS A 31 -16.69 -11.53 18.47
N LYS A 32 -17.80 -12.27 18.49
CA LYS A 32 -17.86 -13.70 18.13
C LYS A 32 -19.06 -13.95 17.23
N GLY A 33 -18.81 -14.47 16.02
CA GLY A 33 -19.86 -14.66 15.02
C GLY A 33 -20.58 -13.35 14.72
N ASP A 34 -21.91 -13.38 14.79
CA ASP A 34 -22.77 -12.24 14.47
C ASP A 34 -23.08 -11.31 15.66
N ASP A 35 -22.49 -11.56 16.84
CA ASP A 35 -22.63 -10.67 17.99
C ASP A 35 -21.93 -9.32 17.75
N LEU A 36 -22.44 -8.24 18.34
CA LEU A 36 -21.86 -6.90 18.20
C LEU A 36 -20.62 -6.70 19.08
N GLY A 37 -20.31 -7.63 19.97
CA GLY A 37 -19.24 -7.52 20.94
C GLY A 37 -19.67 -6.83 22.23
N LYS A 38 -18.69 -6.65 23.12
CA LYS A 38 -18.85 -6.14 24.48
C LYS A 38 -18.42 -4.69 24.60
N PHE A 39 -19.12 -3.99 25.49
CA PHE A 39 -18.68 -2.70 26.01
C PHE A 39 -17.54 -2.91 27.00
N ARG A 40 -16.46 -2.14 26.86
CA ARG A 40 -15.30 -2.16 27.77
C ARG A 40 -14.87 -0.76 28.16
N GLN A 41 -14.27 -0.63 29.34
CA GLN A 41 -13.76 0.65 29.82
C GLN A 41 -12.47 1.02 29.08
N LEU A 42 -12.29 2.31 28.78
CA LEU A 42 -11.15 2.79 28.01
C LEU A 42 -9.80 2.41 28.64
N ASP A 43 -9.66 2.58 29.95
CA ASP A 43 -8.42 2.27 30.68
C ASP A 43 -8.01 0.79 30.53
N GLU A 44 -8.99 -0.11 30.45
CA GLU A 44 -8.76 -1.53 30.24
C GLU A 44 -8.41 -1.85 28.79
N ILE A 45 -9.02 -1.16 27.82
CA ILE A 45 -8.75 -1.33 26.38
C ILE A 45 -7.30 -0.90 26.08
N MET A 46 -6.85 0.18 26.70
CA MET A 46 -5.55 0.80 26.45
C MET A 46 -4.40 0.17 27.26
N LEU A 47 -4.69 -0.82 28.10
CA LEU A 47 -3.69 -1.61 28.80
C LEU A 47 -3.16 -2.73 27.88
N ILE A 48 -2.12 -2.41 27.11
CA ILE A 48 -1.54 -3.31 26.11
C ILE A 48 -0.23 -3.91 26.61
N ASP A 49 -0.19 -5.23 26.71
CA ASP A 49 0.98 -5.98 27.14
C ASP A 49 2.18 -5.71 26.21
N GLY A 50 3.33 -5.37 26.81
CA GLY A 50 4.55 -5.02 26.09
C GLY A 50 4.61 -3.59 25.56
N TYR A 51 3.52 -2.83 25.62
CA TYR A 51 3.45 -1.45 25.12
C TYR A 51 2.80 -0.48 26.13
N PRO A 52 3.44 -0.23 27.29
CA PRO A 52 2.86 0.61 28.34
C PRO A 52 2.60 2.06 27.92
N GLY A 53 3.32 2.57 26.90
CA GLY A 53 3.15 3.94 26.39
C GLY A 53 1.79 4.24 25.76
N TYR A 54 0.95 3.23 25.49
CA TYR A 54 -0.43 3.46 25.05
C TYR A 54 -1.30 4.14 26.12
N GLN A 55 -0.94 3.99 27.39
CA GLN A 55 -1.64 4.66 28.49
C GLN A 55 -1.49 6.19 28.42
N ASP A 56 -0.37 6.69 27.90
CA ASP A 56 -0.15 8.13 27.70
C ASP A 56 -1.09 8.71 26.61
N LEU A 57 -1.71 7.85 25.81
CA LEU A 57 -2.61 8.22 24.71
C LEU A 57 -4.11 8.15 25.09
N LEU A 58 -4.45 7.89 26.35
CA LEU A 58 -5.84 7.74 26.81
C LEU A 58 -6.74 8.92 26.40
N SER A 59 -6.26 10.15 26.55
CA SER A 59 -7.04 11.35 26.19
C SER A 59 -7.29 11.45 24.68
N ILE A 60 -6.33 11.02 23.87
CA ILE A 60 -6.46 10.99 22.41
C ILE A 60 -7.44 9.87 22.01
N ALA A 61 -7.34 8.71 22.65
CA ALA A 61 -8.25 7.59 22.43
C ALA A 61 -9.70 7.93 22.82
N ASP A 62 -9.93 8.56 23.98
CA ASP A 62 -11.28 8.99 24.42
C ASP A 62 -11.95 9.90 23.37
N ASN A 63 -11.20 10.86 22.85
CA ASN A 63 -11.73 11.82 21.87
C ASN A 63 -11.93 11.18 20.49
N SER A 64 -10.94 10.45 19.99
CA SER A 64 -10.96 9.89 18.63
C SER A 64 -11.94 8.73 18.51
N MET A 65 -12.02 7.86 19.52
CA MET A 65 -12.82 6.63 19.41
C MET A 65 -14.31 6.86 19.63
N GLN A 66 -14.74 8.00 20.18
CA GLN A 66 -16.15 8.41 20.14
C GLN A 66 -16.71 8.50 18.70
N LEU A 67 -15.85 8.75 17.71
CA LEU A 67 -16.24 8.85 16.30
C LEU A 67 -16.66 7.50 15.72
N VAL A 68 -16.00 6.40 16.14
CA VAL A 68 -16.13 5.07 15.54
C VAL A 68 -16.71 4.02 16.50
N CYS A 69 -16.94 4.36 17.76
CA CYS A 69 -17.55 3.49 18.76
C CYS A 69 -18.95 3.95 19.17
N GLU A 70 -19.76 3.00 19.61
CA GLU A 70 -20.84 3.27 20.56
C GLU A 70 -20.24 3.55 21.94
N VAL A 71 -20.77 4.58 22.62
CA VAL A 71 -20.32 4.98 23.95
C VAL A 71 -21.50 4.96 24.91
N LYS A 72 -21.31 4.30 26.04
CA LYS A 72 -22.25 4.29 27.16
C LYS A 72 -21.58 4.88 28.39
N GLU A 73 -22.32 5.72 29.09
CA GLU A 73 -21.84 6.35 30.32
C GLU A 73 -22.65 5.84 31.50
N ILE A 74 -21.95 5.35 32.52
CA ILE A 74 -22.55 4.86 33.76
C ILE A 74 -21.79 5.50 34.92
N GLY A 75 -22.46 6.41 35.64
CA GLY A 75 -21.79 7.21 36.66
C GLY A 75 -20.75 8.14 36.02
N SER A 76 -19.51 8.05 36.47
CA SER A 76 -18.37 8.81 35.93
C SER A 76 -17.51 8.02 34.95
N SER A 77 -17.95 6.82 34.54
CA SER A 77 -17.18 5.91 33.68
C SER A 77 -17.81 5.78 32.30
N LYS A 78 -16.98 5.86 31.26
CA LYS A 78 -17.36 5.60 29.87
C LYS A 78 -16.96 4.20 29.44
N PHE A 79 -17.85 3.55 28.71
CA PHE A 79 -17.65 2.24 28.11
C PHE A 79 -17.80 2.34 26.60
N PHE A 80 -16.86 1.75 25.89
CA PHE A 80 -16.76 1.79 24.44
C PHE A 80 -17.03 0.40 23.85
N ARG A 81 -17.70 0.39 22.71
CA ARG A 81 -17.80 -0.79 21.83
C ARG A 81 -17.66 -0.30 20.40
N LEU A 82 -16.76 -0.91 19.62
CA LEU A 82 -16.58 -0.54 18.21
C LEU A 82 -17.85 -0.81 17.40
N ASP A 83 -18.23 0.14 16.55
CA ASP A 83 -19.44 0.10 15.72
C ASP A 83 -19.06 0.00 14.23
N ASP A 84 -19.46 -1.09 13.58
CA ASP A 84 -19.10 -1.36 12.18
C ASP A 84 -19.63 -0.27 11.23
N SER A 85 -20.82 0.27 11.49
CA SER A 85 -21.42 1.30 10.62
C SER A 85 -20.69 2.63 10.75
N LYS A 86 -20.28 3.02 11.96
CA LYS A 86 -19.49 4.23 12.19
C LYS A 86 -18.08 4.12 11.63
N VAL A 87 -17.43 2.97 11.79
CA VAL A 87 -16.12 2.69 11.17
C VAL A 87 -16.22 2.85 9.65
N MET A 88 -17.21 2.22 9.02
CA MET A 88 -17.42 2.34 7.58
C MET A 88 -17.71 3.78 7.15
N GLY A 89 -18.58 4.49 7.87
CA GLY A 89 -18.87 5.91 7.62
C GLY A 89 -17.61 6.79 7.64
N TRP A 90 -16.76 6.57 8.65
CA TRP A 90 -15.47 7.24 8.76
C TRP A 90 -14.51 6.89 7.61
N LEU A 91 -14.40 5.60 7.25
CA LEU A 91 -13.57 5.15 6.12
C LEU A 91 -14.00 5.79 4.80
N TYR A 92 -15.30 5.87 4.51
CA TYR A 92 -15.79 6.55 3.30
C TYR A 92 -15.40 8.02 3.28
N HIS A 93 -15.49 8.68 4.43
CA HIS A 93 -15.09 10.07 4.54
C HIS A 93 -13.58 10.24 4.26
N LYS A 94 -12.74 9.33 4.75
CA LYS A 94 -11.31 9.31 4.47
C LYS A 94 -10.99 9.08 3.00
N VAL A 95 -11.64 8.10 2.35
CA VAL A 95 -11.49 7.87 0.91
C VAL A 95 -11.88 9.13 0.11
N HIS A 96 -13.00 9.75 0.46
CA HIS A 96 -13.46 10.97 -0.20
C HIS A 96 -12.46 12.12 -0.03
N GLN A 97 -11.99 12.36 1.20
CA GLN A 97 -11.00 13.40 1.47
C GLN A 97 -9.70 13.15 0.69
N LEU A 98 -9.23 11.91 0.65
CA LEU A 98 -8.01 11.54 -0.05
C LEU A 98 -8.16 11.71 -1.56
N LYS A 99 -9.29 11.29 -2.15
CA LYS A 99 -9.61 11.53 -3.57
C LYS A 99 -9.52 13.01 -3.92
N GLN A 100 -10.14 13.89 -3.12
CA GLN A 100 -10.05 15.34 -3.37
C GLN A 100 -8.62 15.85 -3.26
N THR A 101 -7.84 15.34 -2.30
CA THR A 101 -6.45 15.75 -2.09
C THR A 101 -5.56 15.31 -3.27
N LEU A 102 -5.71 14.08 -3.76
CA LEU A 102 -4.93 13.55 -4.88
C LEU A 102 -5.09 14.41 -6.15
N LEU A 103 -6.32 14.85 -6.43
CA LEU A 103 -6.62 15.74 -7.57
C LEU A 103 -5.92 17.11 -7.47
N THR A 104 -5.49 17.52 -6.27
CA THR A 104 -4.77 18.80 -6.06
C THR A 104 -3.25 18.67 -6.04
N LEU A 105 -2.72 17.44 -5.88
CA LEU A 105 -1.29 17.21 -5.67
C LEU A 105 -0.50 17.05 -6.98
N ASP A 106 -1.09 16.40 -8.00
CA ASP A 106 -0.42 16.17 -9.28
C ASP A 106 -1.41 16.31 -10.44
N ASN A 107 -0.96 16.94 -11.52
CA ASN A 107 -1.67 17.02 -12.79
C ASN A 107 -1.95 15.62 -13.38
N ASN A 108 -1.14 14.61 -13.02
CA ASN A 108 -1.38 13.22 -13.42
C ASN A 108 -2.67 12.65 -12.81
N TYR A 109 -3.00 12.99 -11.55
CA TYR A 109 -4.26 12.59 -10.93
C TYR A 109 -5.45 13.34 -11.52
N ALA A 110 -5.27 14.61 -11.89
CA ALA A 110 -6.34 15.41 -12.52
C ALA A 110 -6.79 14.90 -13.90
N ALA A 111 -5.92 14.16 -14.60
CA ALA A 111 -6.22 13.55 -15.91
C ALA A 111 -6.76 12.11 -15.82
N GLN A 112 -6.77 11.52 -14.61
CA GLN A 112 -7.18 10.14 -14.36
C GLN A 112 -8.71 10.03 -14.30
N ASP A 113 -9.25 8.85 -14.64
CA ASP A 113 -10.67 8.62 -14.46
C ASP A 113 -11.04 8.55 -12.97
N GLU A 114 -12.33 8.77 -12.67
CA GLU A 114 -12.82 8.82 -11.30
C GLU A 114 -12.62 7.48 -10.56
N LYS A 115 -12.76 6.36 -11.27
CA LYS A 115 -12.67 5.01 -10.70
C LYS A 115 -11.23 4.68 -10.32
N ASP A 116 -10.29 5.09 -11.15
CA ASP A 116 -8.86 4.91 -10.97
C ASP A 116 -8.34 5.79 -9.82
N THR A 117 -8.78 7.05 -9.73
CA THR A 117 -8.46 7.92 -8.58
C THR A 117 -9.01 7.34 -7.28
N LEU A 118 -10.23 6.79 -7.33
CA LEU A 118 -10.85 6.12 -6.19
C LEU A 118 -10.08 4.85 -5.78
N SER A 119 -9.62 4.07 -6.75
CA SER A 119 -8.77 2.89 -6.53
C SER A 119 -7.45 3.27 -5.86
N ASP A 120 -6.78 4.31 -6.35
CA ASP A 120 -5.53 4.81 -5.77
C ASP A 120 -5.76 5.32 -4.33
N ALA A 121 -6.87 6.02 -4.05
CA ALA A 121 -7.22 6.45 -2.70
C ALA A 121 -7.47 5.28 -1.75
N VAL A 122 -8.20 4.24 -2.20
CA VAL A 122 -8.46 3.05 -1.38
C VAL A 122 -7.17 2.25 -1.15
N SER A 123 -6.26 2.20 -2.12
CA SER A 123 -4.95 1.55 -2.01
C SER A 123 -4.10 2.20 -0.91
N ILE A 124 -3.93 3.52 -0.96
CA ILE A 124 -3.20 4.28 0.07
C ILE A 124 -3.83 4.11 1.46
N LEU A 125 -5.17 4.13 1.55
CA LEU A 125 -5.87 3.91 2.82
C LEU A 125 -5.64 2.49 3.35
N GLY A 126 -5.57 1.51 2.45
CA GLY A 126 -5.34 0.11 2.76
C GLY A 126 -4.02 -0.14 3.49
N GLU A 127 -2.99 0.67 3.23
CA GLU A 127 -1.70 0.59 3.94
C GLU A 127 -1.82 0.77 5.47
N TYR A 128 -2.87 1.46 5.93
CA TYR A 128 -3.11 1.73 7.35
C TYR A 128 -4.08 0.71 8.00
N LEU A 129 -4.83 -0.04 7.20
CA LEU A 129 -5.86 -0.96 7.70
C LEU A 129 -5.28 -2.38 7.79
N LYS A 130 -4.80 -2.75 8.98
CA LYS A 130 -4.48 -4.16 9.25
C LYS A 130 -5.75 -5.01 9.18
N HIS A 131 -5.62 -6.17 8.54
CA HIS A 131 -6.68 -7.18 8.32
C HIS A 131 -7.70 -6.79 7.25
N ASP A 132 -7.80 -7.65 6.23
CA ASP A 132 -8.51 -7.37 4.98
C ASP A 132 -10.02 -7.09 5.13
N THR A 133 -10.64 -7.31 6.29
CA THR A 133 -12.10 -7.23 6.44
C THR A 133 -12.63 -5.83 6.14
N TRP A 134 -12.05 -4.78 6.75
CA TRP A 134 -12.47 -3.39 6.51
C TRP A 134 -12.23 -2.96 5.07
N LEU A 135 -11.07 -3.32 4.51
CA LEU A 135 -10.72 -3.00 3.13
C LEU A 135 -11.64 -3.75 2.14
N GLN A 136 -11.97 -5.02 2.41
CA GLN A 136 -12.89 -5.83 1.62
C GLN A 136 -14.31 -5.23 1.65
N HIS A 137 -14.79 -4.81 2.81
CA HIS A 137 -16.09 -4.15 2.93
C HIS A 137 -16.10 -2.82 2.16
N LEU A 138 -15.02 -2.04 2.26
CA LEU A 138 -14.84 -0.79 1.54
C LEU A 138 -14.84 -1.00 0.02
N CYS A 139 -14.05 -1.95 -0.49
CA CYS A 139 -14.01 -2.29 -1.91
C CYS A 139 -15.36 -2.80 -2.42
N SER A 140 -16.03 -3.67 -1.67
CA SER A 140 -17.33 -4.22 -2.04
C SER A 140 -18.39 -3.12 -2.18
N HIS A 141 -18.42 -2.18 -1.24
CA HIS A 141 -19.37 -1.09 -1.26
C HIS A 141 -19.07 -0.06 -2.36
N LEU A 142 -17.78 0.21 -2.62
CA LEU A 142 -17.33 1.11 -3.69
C LEU A 142 -17.31 0.45 -5.08
N ARG A 143 -17.67 -0.84 -5.17
CA ARG A 143 -17.67 -1.65 -6.41
C ARG A 143 -16.29 -1.68 -7.09
N LEU A 144 -15.24 -1.79 -6.29
CA LEU A 144 -13.84 -1.89 -6.75
C LEU A 144 -13.36 -3.34 -6.67
N ASN A 145 -12.52 -3.75 -7.64
CA ASN A 145 -11.87 -5.06 -7.61
C ASN A 145 -10.67 -5.01 -6.66
N LEU A 146 -10.72 -5.76 -5.55
CA LEU A 146 -9.63 -5.81 -4.57
C LEU A 146 -8.28 -6.20 -5.21
N SER A 147 -8.29 -7.12 -6.18
CA SER A 147 -7.07 -7.54 -6.89
C SER A 147 -6.43 -6.44 -7.74
N GLU A 148 -7.18 -5.42 -8.18
CA GLU A 148 -6.64 -4.26 -8.92
C GLU A 148 -6.05 -3.22 -7.95
N VAL A 149 -6.64 -3.06 -6.77
CA VAL A 149 -6.19 -2.15 -5.70
C VAL A 149 -4.83 -2.56 -5.15
N THR A 150 -4.58 -3.87 -5.00
CA THR A 150 -3.30 -4.41 -4.49
C THR A 150 -2.23 -4.56 -5.61
N ARG A 151 -2.62 -4.70 -6.88
CA ARG A 151 -1.66 -4.91 -8.00
C ARG A 151 -0.95 -3.64 -8.46
N LYS A 152 -1.59 -2.47 -8.38
CA LYS A 152 -0.96 -1.19 -8.82
C LYS A 152 0.30 -0.81 -8.04
N GLU A 153 0.50 -1.40 -6.86
CA GLU A 153 1.70 -1.24 -6.04
C GLU A 153 2.94 -1.91 -6.70
N ALA A 154 2.74 -3.04 -7.38
CA ALA A 154 3.83 -3.80 -8.01
C ALA A 154 4.33 -3.18 -9.33
N GLU A 155 3.46 -2.45 -10.06
CA GLU A 155 3.80 -1.92 -11.39
C GLU A 155 4.42 -0.51 -11.34
N LYS A 156 4.16 0.29 -10.30
CA LYS A 156 4.73 1.65 -10.17
C LYS A 156 6.15 1.68 -9.57
N LEU A 157 6.65 0.58 -9.00
CA LEU A 157 7.93 0.53 -8.27
C LEU A 157 9.15 0.02 -9.07
N VAL A 158 9.02 -0.24 -10.37
CA VAL A 158 10.15 -0.76 -11.18
C VAL A 158 10.67 0.29 -12.17
N PRO A 159 11.73 1.05 -11.84
CA PRO A 159 12.65 1.48 -12.87
C PRO A 159 13.44 0.23 -13.31
N ASN A 160 13.28 -0.16 -14.58
CA ASN A 160 14.01 -1.27 -15.20
C ASN A 160 15.51 -1.17 -14.94
N ILE A 161 16.01 -1.89 -13.93
CA ILE A 161 17.42 -2.22 -13.80
C ILE A 161 17.57 -3.58 -14.47
N ALA A 162 18.09 -3.56 -15.70
CA ALA A 162 18.46 -4.78 -16.41
C ALA A 162 19.48 -5.55 -15.56
N GLU A 163 19.06 -6.69 -15.02
CA GLU A 163 19.91 -7.61 -14.31
C GLU A 163 20.95 -8.18 -15.28
N SER A 164 22.22 -7.80 -15.07
CA SER A 164 23.35 -8.48 -15.66
C SER A 164 23.57 -9.77 -14.87
N GLU A 165 23.20 -10.91 -15.46
CA GLU A 165 23.50 -12.24 -14.94
C GLU A 165 25.01 -12.40 -14.68
N LEU A 166 25.39 -12.55 -13.41
CA LEU A 166 26.67 -13.15 -13.04
C LEU A 166 26.38 -14.37 -12.17
N GLY A 167 26.70 -15.53 -12.73
CA GLY A 167 26.28 -16.82 -12.23
C GLY A 167 26.89 -17.21 -10.89
N SER A 168 26.21 -18.13 -10.23
CA SER A 168 26.84 -19.09 -9.34
C SER A 168 26.20 -20.46 -9.56
N ALA A 169 27.05 -21.39 -9.97
CA ALA A 169 26.74 -22.80 -10.11
C ALA A 169 26.48 -23.41 -8.74
N LEU A 170 25.59 -24.41 -8.67
CA LEU A 170 25.93 -25.75 -8.17
C LEU A 170 24.71 -26.70 -8.27
N SER A 171 25.00 -27.82 -8.94
CA SER A 171 24.53 -29.18 -8.65
C SER A 171 23.04 -29.51 -8.77
N GLN A 172 22.69 -30.17 -9.87
CA GLN A 172 21.86 -31.37 -9.76
C GLN A 172 22.22 -32.42 -10.81
N GLU A 173 22.34 -33.65 -10.30
CA GLU A 173 22.75 -34.86 -10.97
C GLU A 173 21.81 -35.35 -12.08
N LYS A 174 22.43 -35.95 -13.10
CA LYS A 174 22.01 -37.12 -13.88
C LYS A 174 20.51 -37.33 -14.10
N ASN A 175 20.11 -37.26 -15.36
CA ASN A 175 19.62 -38.46 -16.04
C ASN A 175 19.90 -38.44 -17.55
N LYS A 176 20.26 -39.63 -18.03
CA LYS A 176 20.82 -39.94 -19.35
C LYS A 176 19.74 -40.66 -20.14
N SER A 177 19.35 -40.16 -21.32
CA SER A 177 18.92 -41.03 -22.43
C SER A 177 18.94 -40.32 -23.79
N ASN A 178 19.81 -40.87 -24.62
CA ASN A 178 20.01 -40.73 -26.06
C ASN A 178 18.70 -40.76 -26.88
N ASN A 179 18.53 -39.92 -27.91
CA ASN A 179 18.72 -40.33 -29.30
C ASN A 179 18.52 -39.20 -30.33
N ARG A 180 19.27 -39.36 -31.41
CA ARG A 180 19.55 -38.48 -32.55
C ARG A 180 18.55 -38.76 -33.68
N SER A 181 18.06 -37.74 -34.41
CA SER A 181 17.98 -37.77 -35.89
C SER A 181 17.48 -36.44 -36.51
N THR A 182 18.31 -35.84 -37.40
CA THR A 182 18.04 -35.31 -38.77
C THR A 182 16.81 -34.41 -39.05
N ARG A 183 16.75 -33.39 -39.93
CA ARG A 183 17.57 -32.94 -41.09
C ARG A 183 17.11 -31.53 -41.51
N ALA A 184 17.98 -30.86 -42.25
CA ALA A 184 17.95 -29.57 -42.96
C ALA A 184 16.66 -29.05 -43.63
N GLY A 185 16.58 -27.71 -43.73
CA GLY A 185 15.77 -26.97 -44.72
C GLY A 185 16.10 -25.47 -44.75
N LYS A 186 16.66 -24.98 -45.87
CA LYS A 186 17.09 -23.59 -46.13
C LYS A 186 15.92 -22.67 -46.57
N GLN A 187 15.85 -21.45 -45.99
CA GLN A 187 15.62 -20.07 -46.53
C GLN A 187 14.81 -19.88 -47.85
N PRO A 188 13.98 -18.80 -48.02
CA PRO A 188 14.51 -17.42 -48.09
C PRO A 188 13.63 -16.21 -47.67
N LYS A 189 14.36 -15.16 -47.24
CA LYS A 189 14.13 -13.70 -47.20
C LYS A 189 12.87 -13.08 -47.85
N LYS A 190 12.25 -12.12 -47.14
CA LYS A 190 11.72 -10.85 -47.71
C LYS A 190 12.00 -9.64 -46.79
N ALA A 191 12.03 -8.49 -47.44
CA ALA A 191 12.74 -7.24 -47.13
C ALA A 191 12.46 -6.55 -45.79
N LYS A 192 13.52 -5.93 -45.25
CA LYS A 192 13.54 -5.03 -44.09
C LYS A 192 13.33 -3.60 -44.61
N VAL A 193 12.29 -2.93 -44.13
CA VAL A 193 12.11 -1.48 -44.30
C VAL A 193 13.11 -0.78 -43.39
N GLU A 194 13.92 0.08 -44.00
CA GLU A 194 14.99 0.83 -43.35
C GLU A 194 14.39 2.11 -42.74
N THR A 195 14.07 2.06 -41.46
CA THR A 195 13.76 3.26 -40.68
C THR A 195 15.06 3.71 -40.02
N GLU A 196 15.67 4.79 -40.55
CA GLU A 196 16.86 5.45 -39.98
C GLU A 196 16.63 5.82 -38.51
N SER A 197 17.01 4.92 -37.61
CA SER A 197 17.03 5.16 -36.17
C SER A 197 18.41 5.67 -35.82
N ARG A 198 18.56 6.99 -35.73
CA ARG A 198 19.81 7.62 -35.26
C ARG A 198 20.10 7.14 -33.83
N ASN A 199 21.26 6.50 -33.67
CA ASN A 199 21.71 5.92 -32.40
C ASN A 199 21.97 7.05 -31.39
N ILE A 200 21.26 7.03 -30.26
CA ILE A 200 21.35 8.01 -29.17
C ILE A 200 22.79 8.19 -28.66
N LYS A 201 23.66 7.18 -28.83
CA LYS A 201 25.07 7.21 -28.45
C LYS A 201 25.87 8.28 -29.21
N GLU A 202 25.45 8.66 -30.43
CA GLU A 202 26.10 9.73 -31.17
C GLU A 202 25.76 11.14 -30.63
N MET A 203 24.59 11.35 -30.03
CA MET A 203 24.18 12.66 -29.52
C MET A 203 25.10 13.16 -28.39
N PHE A 204 25.57 12.26 -27.53
CA PHE A 204 26.45 12.61 -26.40
C PHE A 204 27.92 12.80 -26.79
N SER A 205 28.32 12.32 -27.97
CA SER A 205 29.70 12.47 -28.45
C SER A 205 29.99 13.87 -29.02
N ARG A 206 28.97 14.55 -29.58
CA ARG A 206 29.11 15.90 -30.16
C ARG A 206 29.15 17.02 -29.13
N ALA A 207 28.68 16.79 -27.91
CA ALA A 207 28.71 17.78 -26.83
C ALA A 207 30.09 17.91 -26.14
N SER A 208 31.01 16.96 -26.35
CA SER A 208 32.32 16.94 -25.67
C SER A 208 33.49 17.50 -26.52
N ARG A 209 33.25 17.89 -27.78
CA ARG A 209 34.30 18.47 -28.65
C ARG A 209 34.00 19.91 -29.05
N ARG A 210 34.03 20.81 -28.06
CA ARG A 210 34.32 22.24 -28.28
C ARG A 210 35.15 22.77 -27.11
N LYS A 211 36.45 22.55 -27.19
CA LYS A 211 37.45 23.41 -26.55
C LYS A 211 38.74 23.34 -27.37
N ASN A 212 38.91 24.35 -28.21
CA ASN A 212 40.14 25.05 -28.61
C ASN A 212 39.84 25.84 -29.89
#